data_AF-A0A1G5X3U1-F1
#
_entry.id   AF-A0A1G5X3U1-F1
#
_cell.length_a   1.000
_cell.length_b   1.000
_cell.length_c   1.000
_cell.angle_alpha   90.00
_cell.angle_beta   90.00
_cell.angle_gamma   90.00
#
_symmetry.space_group_name_H-M   'P 1'
#
loop_
_entity.id
_entity.type
_entity.pdbx_description
1 polymer ?
#
loop_
_entity_poly.entity_id
_entity_poly.type
_entity_poly.pdbx_seq_one_letter_code
_entity_poly.pdbx_strand_id
1 'polypeptide(L)'
;MSSKEKTVASRLSREDGTNKTYNGLLERPGPLSSKKKKYTRDIFTLALAFGYENNIRTPLVIKDNFANKENFGEDLPSLINALAITKTDKGIDILGETPSDIYKVAEEYANGGLDYLNSEYLSGADEFIETLRIKILDLNKDDRIINKLKELDL
;
A
#
# COMPACT_ATOMS: atom_id res chain seq x y z
N MET A 1 -17.37 -3.32 -33.49
CA MET A 1 -16.76 -4.12 -32.40
C MET A 1 -16.91 -3.32 -31.12
N SER A 2 -17.67 -3.82 -30.14
CA SER A 2 -18.01 -3.09 -28.91
C SER A 2 -16.83 -3.16 -27.94
N SER A 3 -16.18 -2.03 -27.69
CA SER A 3 -15.20 -1.84 -26.63
C SER A 3 -15.93 -1.83 -25.28
N LYS A 4 -16.13 -3.01 -24.68
CA LYS A 4 -16.36 -3.09 -23.25
C LYS A 4 -15.06 -2.74 -22.54
N GLU A 5 -14.74 -1.46 -22.44
CA GLU A 5 -13.85 -0.98 -21.39
C GLU A 5 -14.46 -1.45 -20.06
N LYS A 6 -13.82 -2.42 -19.41
CA LYS A 6 -14.21 -2.82 -18.05
C LYS A 6 -14.02 -1.59 -17.17
N THR A 7 -15.14 -0.98 -16.79
CA THR A 7 -15.13 0.14 -15.86
C THR A 7 -14.40 -0.31 -14.59
N VAL A 8 -13.31 0.38 -14.27
CA VAL A 8 -12.53 0.10 -13.06
C VAL A 8 -13.45 0.34 -11.87
N ALA A 9 -13.54 -0.62 -10.95
CA ALA A 9 -14.35 -0.46 -9.75
C ALA A 9 -13.93 0.82 -9.01
N SER A 10 -14.90 1.64 -8.61
CA SER A 10 -14.67 2.91 -7.89
C SER A 10 -14.18 2.70 -6.46
N ARG A 11 -14.24 1.46 -5.98
CA ARG A 11 -13.86 1.06 -4.62
C ARG A 11 -12.67 0.13 -4.64
N LEU A 12 -11.88 0.18 -3.58
CA LEU A 12 -10.85 -0.79 -3.26
C LEU A 12 -11.48 -1.94 -2.47
N SER A 13 -10.94 -3.14 -2.70
CA SER A 13 -11.33 -4.36 -2.01
C SER A 13 -10.28 -4.83 -0.99
N ARG A 14 -10.74 -5.59 0.01
CA ARG A 14 -9.92 -6.37 0.94
C ARG A 14 -10.53 -7.76 1.11
N GLU A 15 -9.81 -8.67 1.77
CA GLU A 15 -10.34 -10.01 2.06
C GLU A 15 -11.42 -9.93 3.13
N ASP A 16 -12.53 -10.63 2.91
CA ASP A 16 -13.58 -10.78 3.91
C ASP A 16 -13.02 -11.47 5.17
N GLY A 17 -13.43 -11.01 6.35
CA GLY A 17 -12.88 -11.48 7.62
C GLY A 17 -11.65 -10.72 8.13
N THR A 18 -10.98 -9.89 7.31
CA THR A 18 -9.90 -8.99 7.78
C THR A 18 -10.39 -7.83 8.64
N ASN A 19 -11.71 -7.65 8.75
CA ASN A 19 -12.38 -6.64 9.57
C ASN A 19 -11.86 -6.59 11.00
N LYS A 20 -11.61 -7.75 11.62
CA LYS A 20 -11.13 -7.81 13.00
C LYS A 20 -9.72 -7.23 13.13
N THR A 21 -8.80 -7.64 12.27
CA THR A 21 -7.42 -7.12 12.23
C THR A 21 -7.42 -5.61 11.99
N TYR A 22 -8.22 -5.18 11.02
CA TYR A 22 -8.34 -3.78 10.64
C TYR A 22 -8.90 -2.90 11.75
N ASN A 23 -10.01 -3.31 12.37
CA ASN A 23 -10.60 -2.59 13.50
C ASN A 23 -9.67 -2.62 14.71
N GLY A 24 -8.94 -3.71 14.93
CA GLY A 24 -7.91 -3.80 15.97
C GLY A 24 -6.82 -2.74 15.82
N LEU A 25 -6.38 -2.45 14.60
CA LEU A 25 -5.42 -1.37 14.31
C LEU A 25 -6.00 0.02 14.61
N LEU A 26 -7.28 0.25 14.29
CA LEU A 26 -7.96 1.53 14.53
C LEU A 26 -8.28 1.80 16.01
N GLU A 27 -8.56 0.75 16.76
CA GLU A 27 -8.98 0.84 18.16
C GLU A 27 -7.78 0.88 19.13
N ARG A 28 -6.63 0.31 18.74
CA ARG A 28 -5.43 0.30 19.59
C ARG A 28 -4.83 1.70 19.70
N PRO A 29 -4.46 2.18 20.91
CA PRO A 29 -3.76 3.46 21.09
C PRO A 29 -2.50 3.57 20.23
N GLY A 30 -2.31 4.72 19.57
CA GLY A 30 -1.12 5.03 18.77
C GLY A 30 -1.43 5.81 17.49
N PRO A 31 -0.47 5.91 16.56
CA PRO A 31 -0.59 6.77 15.37
C PRO A 31 -1.67 6.31 14.38
N LEU A 32 -2.03 5.03 14.39
CA LEU A 32 -3.11 4.47 13.57
C LEU A 32 -4.48 4.54 14.26
N SER A 33 -4.51 4.95 15.54
CA SER A 33 -5.72 4.98 16.34
C SER A 33 -6.65 6.09 15.89
N SER A 34 -7.92 5.76 15.59
CA SER A 34 -8.90 6.78 15.23
C SER A 34 -10.33 6.29 15.21
N LYS A 35 -11.23 7.10 15.78
CA LYS A 35 -12.70 6.98 15.61
C LYS A 35 -13.20 7.53 14.26
N LYS A 36 -12.33 8.20 13.47
CA LYS A 36 -12.64 8.81 12.16
C LYS A 36 -12.05 7.97 11.02
N LYS A 37 -12.79 7.84 9.91
CA LYS A 37 -12.42 7.12 8.67
C LYS A 37 -11.12 7.58 7.98
N LYS A 38 -10.45 8.64 8.46
CA LYS A 38 -9.27 9.23 7.82
C LYS A 38 -8.08 8.26 7.77
N TYR A 39 -7.91 7.44 8.80
CA TYR A 39 -6.79 6.50 8.93
C TYR A 39 -7.02 5.17 8.22
N THR A 40 -8.22 4.98 7.64
CA THR A 40 -8.49 3.84 6.75
C THR A 40 -7.53 3.86 5.55
N ARG A 41 -7.20 5.07 5.07
CA ARG A 41 -6.20 5.25 4.03
C ARG A 41 -4.80 4.84 4.49
N ASP A 42 -4.41 5.30 5.67
CA ASP A 42 -3.05 5.15 6.17
C ASP A 42 -2.75 3.67 6.45
N ILE A 43 -3.71 2.94 7.03
CA ILE A 43 -3.61 1.49 7.24
C ILE A 43 -3.46 0.76 5.89
N PHE A 44 -4.28 1.09 4.89
CA PHE A 44 -4.16 0.44 3.57
C PHE A 44 -2.81 0.73 2.91
N THR A 45 -2.37 1.99 2.96
CA THR A 45 -1.12 2.44 2.34
C THR A 45 0.09 1.78 3.01
N LEU A 46 0.09 1.68 4.34
CA LEU A 46 1.14 0.99 5.09
C LEU A 46 1.10 -0.51 4.81
N ALA A 47 -0.07 -1.15 4.84
CA ALA A 47 -0.20 -2.56 4.52
C ALA A 47 0.29 -2.88 3.10
N LEU A 48 -0.03 -2.03 2.12
CA LEU A 48 0.51 -2.13 0.76
C LEU A 48 2.04 -2.05 0.75
N ALA A 49 2.61 -1.05 1.42
CA ALA A 49 4.06 -0.86 1.48
C ALA A 49 4.77 -2.05 2.15
N PHE A 50 4.27 -2.54 3.28
CA PHE A 50 4.83 -3.71 3.97
C PHE A 50 4.67 -5.00 3.17
N GLY A 51 3.52 -5.20 2.52
CA GLY A 51 3.29 -6.35 1.66
C GLY A 51 4.26 -6.36 0.49
N TYR A 52 4.44 -5.22 -0.17
CA TYR A 52 5.38 -5.08 -1.28
C TYR A 52 6.84 -5.26 -0.84
N GLU A 53 7.28 -4.57 0.21
CA GLU A 53 8.64 -4.63 0.75
C GLU A 53 9.06 -6.05 1.13
N ASN A 54 8.14 -6.82 1.71
CA ASN A 54 8.40 -8.20 2.12
C ASN A 54 8.02 -9.23 1.04
N ASN A 55 7.61 -8.78 -0.15
CA ASN A 55 7.14 -9.63 -1.25
C ASN A 55 6.00 -10.60 -0.83
N ILE A 56 5.09 -10.13 0.03
CA ILE A 56 3.93 -10.87 0.54
C ILE A 56 2.69 -10.44 -0.24
N ARG A 57 2.28 -11.30 -1.18
CA ARG A 57 1.09 -11.09 -2.00
C ARG A 57 0.07 -12.18 -1.71
N THR A 58 -1.06 -11.81 -1.14
CA THR A 58 -2.14 -12.75 -0.78
C THR A 58 -3.37 -12.48 -1.64
N PRO A 59 -3.74 -13.39 -2.57
CA PRO A 59 -4.92 -13.25 -3.39
C PRO A 59 -6.19 -12.98 -2.58
N LEU A 60 -7.06 -12.12 -3.08
CA LEU A 60 -8.39 -11.93 -2.51
C LEU A 60 -9.31 -13.09 -2.94
N VAL A 61 -9.70 -13.96 -2.01
CA VAL A 61 -10.65 -15.07 -2.21
C VAL A 61 -12.08 -14.53 -2.15
N ILE A 62 -12.40 -13.73 -1.14
CA ILE A 62 -13.70 -13.09 -0.97
C ILE A 62 -13.49 -11.59 -0.84
N LYS A 63 -14.00 -10.82 -1.81
CA LYS A 63 -13.84 -9.36 -1.85
C LYS A 63 -14.88 -8.64 -1.00
N ASP A 64 -14.42 -7.86 -0.02
CA ASP A 64 -15.21 -6.84 0.69
C ASP A 64 -14.78 -5.43 0.24
N ASN A 65 -15.77 -4.59 -0.09
CA ASN A 65 -15.55 -3.24 -0.63
C ASN A 65 -15.30 -2.22 0.50
N PHE A 66 -14.03 -2.02 0.86
CA PHE A 66 -13.70 -1.31 2.10
C PHE A 66 -13.64 0.22 1.96
N ALA A 67 -13.21 0.79 0.82
CA ALA A 67 -13.08 2.24 0.67
C ALA A 67 -13.26 2.73 -0.77
N ASN A 68 -13.76 3.95 -0.93
CA ASN A 68 -13.79 4.63 -2.23
C ASN A 68 -12.38 5.13 -2.57
N LYS A 69 -11.94 4.96 -3.82
CA LYS A 69 -10.62 5.39 -4.30
C LYS A 69 -10.42 6.90 -4.14
N GLU A 70 -11.47 7.68 -4.34
CA GLU A 70 -11.49 9.14 -4.18
C GLU A 70 -11.10 9.61 -2.77
N ASN A 71 -11.36 8.79 -1.74
CA ASN A 71 -11.02 9.14 -0.35
C ASN A 71 -9.50 9.19 -0.11
N PHE A 72 -8.71 8.72 -1.08
CA PHE A 72 -7.26 8.66 -0.95
C PHE A 72 -6.55 9.86 -1.56
N GLY A 73 -7.25 10.73 -2.29
CA GLY A 73 -6.64 11.82 -3.06
C GLY A 73 -5.82 11.30 -4.24
N GLU A 74 -4.96 12.16 -4.78
CA GLU A 74 -4.13 11.85 -5.96
C GLU A 74 -2.90 10.99 -5.64
N ASP A 75 -2.53 10.89 -4.36
CA ASP A 75 -1.33 10.19 -3.91
C ASP A 75 -1.43 8.67 -4.08
N LEU A 76 -2.59 8.08 -3.77
CA LEU A 76 -2.75 6.62 -3.86
C LEU A 76 -2.73 6.11 -5.30
N PRO A 77 -3.48 6.69 -6.27
CA PRO A 77 -3.34 6.30 -7.67
C PRO A 77 -1.88 6.39 -8.15
N SER A 78 -1.16 7.43 -7.77
CA SER A 78 0.26 7.60 -8.10
C SER A 78 1.11 6.48 -7.51
N LEU A 79 0.92 6.14 -6.24
CA LEU A 79 1.63 5.04 -5.56
C LEU A 79 1.32 3.67 -6.21
N ILE A 80 0.04 3.40 -6.48
CA ILE A 80 -0.42 2.16 -7.10
C ILE A 80 0.14 2.02 -8.52
N ASN A 81 0.17 3.11 -9.30
CA ASN A 81 0.79 3.13 -10.62
C ASN A 81 2.31 2.96 -10.55
N ALA A 82 2.98 3.54 -9.56
CA ALA A 82 4.40 3.31 -9.34
C ALA A 82 4.69 1.84 -9.02
N LEU A 83 3.83 1.19 -8.24
CA LEU A 83 3.93 -0.24 -7.94
C LEU A 83 3.69 -1.13 -9.18
N ALA A 84 2.92 -0.66 -10.16
CA ALA A 84 2.72 -1.39 -11.42
C ALA A 84 4.01 -1.61 -12.21
N ILE A 85 5.01 -0.74 -12.02
CA ILE A 85 6.31 -0.78 -12.71
C ILE A 85 7.39 -0.97 -11.65
N THR A 86 7.78 -2.22 -11.41
CA THR A 86 8.77 -2.55 -10.39
C THR A 86 10.12 -2.87 -11.00
N LYS A 87 11.19 -2.62 -10.23
CA LYS A 87 12.53 -3.06 -10.58
C LYS A 87 12.82 -4.38 -9.87
N THR A 88 13.20 -5.39 -10.64
CA THR A 88 13.68 -6.67 -10.15
C THR A 88 15.19 -6.80 -10.41
N ASP A 89 15.82 -7.81 -9.82
CA ASP A 89 17.23 -8.15 -10.10
C ASP A 89 17.49 -8.45 -11.59
N LYS A 90 16.43 -8.77 -12.35
CA LYS A 90 16.48 -9.11 -13.78
C LYS A 90 16.11 -7.96 -14.71
N GLY A 91 15.73 -6.78 -14.19
CA GLY A 91 15.36 -5.62 -14.99
C GLY A 91 14.09 -4.91 -14.49
N ILE A 92 13.30 -4.37 -15.42
CA ILE A 92 11.99 -3.78 -15.11
C ILE A 92 10.93 -4.86 -15.32
N ASP A 93 10.03 -5.02 -14.36
CA ASP A 93 8.89 -5.91 -14.43
C ASP A 93 7.58 -5.10 -14.34
N ILE A 94 6.55 -5.57 -15.04
CA ILE A 94 5.24 -4.93 -15.10
C ILE A 94 4.26 -5.83 -14.35
N LEU A 95 3.85 -5.40 -13.16
CA LEU A 95 2.99 -6.21 -12.30
C LEU A 95 1.52 -6.24 -12.77
N GLY A 96 1.12 -5.28 -13.61
CA GLY A 96 -0.22 -5.24 -14.21
C GLY A 96 -0.25 -4.43 -15.50
N GLU A 97 -0.86 -4.99 -16.54
CA GLU A 97 -0.96 -4.37 -17.87
C GLU A 97 -2.22 -3.48 -18.00
N THR A 98 -3.25 -3.77 -17.21
CA THR A 98 -4.49 -3.00 -17.21
C THR A 98 -4.70 -2.30 -15.86
N PRO A 99 -5.43 -1.18 -15.81
CA PRO A 99 -5.75 -0.52 -14.55
C PRO A 99 -6.41 -1.47 -13.53
N SER A 100 -7.29 -2.37 -13.99
CA SER A 100 -7.92 -3.35 -13.11
C SER A 100 -6.92 -4.32 -12.48
N ASP A 101 -5.91 -4.76 -13.25
CA ASP A 101 -4.89 -5.68 -12.76
C ASP A 101 -3.94 -4.99 -11.79
N ILE A 102 -3.56 -3.73 -12.08
CA ILE A 102 -2.73 -2.91 -11.19
C ILE A 102 -3.40 -2.73 -9.82
N TYR A 103 -4.69 -2.37 -9.79
CA TYR A 103 -5.42 -2.24 -8.53
C TYR A 103 -5.55 -3.59 -7.82
N LYS A 104 -5.78 -4.68 -8.55
CA LYS A 104 -5.82 -6.02 -7.96
C LYS A 104 -4.49 -6.37 -7.30
N VAL A 105 -3.36 -6.11 -7.94
CA VAL A 105 -2.03 -6.36 -7.37
C VAL A 105 -1.84 -5.56 -6.08
N ALA A 106 -2.20 -4.27 -6.10
CA ALA A 106 -2.13 -3.44 -4.91
C ALA A 106 -3.03 -3.96 -3.77
N GLU A 107 -4.26 -4.38 -4.09
CA GLU A 107 -5.18 -5.01 -3.13
C GLU A 107 -4.57 -6.28 -2.50
N GLU A 108 -3.90 -7.12 -3.29
CA GLU A 108 -3.32 -8.39 -2.83
C GLU A 108 -2.04 -8.18 -1.98
N TYR A 109 -1.21 -7.19 -2.30
CA TYR A 109 -0.10 -6.79 -1.43
C TYR A 109 -0.61 -6.17 -0.14
N ALA A 110 -1.61 -5.28 -0.20
CA ALA A 110 -2.21 -4.73 0.99
C ALA A 110 -2.85 -5.82 1.86
N ASN A 111 -3.46 -6.83 1.25
CA ASN A 111 -4.00 -7.98 1.97
C ASN A 111 -2.92 -8.78 2.68
N GLY A 112 -1.84 -9.14 1.98
CA GLY A 112 -0.72 -9.87 2.57
C GLY A 112 0.04 -9.08 3.63
N GLY A 113 0.20 -7.77 3.44
CA GLY A 113 0.89 -6.90 4.37
C GLY A 113 0.07 -6.48 5.59
N LEU A 114 -1.25 -6.70 5.61
CA LEU A 114 -2.10 -6.32 6.74
C LEU A 114 -1.76 -7.12 8.01
N ASP A 115 -1.51 -8.42 7.87
CA ASP A 115 -1.13 -9.27 8.99
C ASP A 115 0.26 -8.89 9.53
N TYR A 116 1.19 -8.60 8.62
CA TYR A 116 2.53 -8.10 8.98
C TYR A 116 2.45 -6.75 9.69
N LEU A 117 1.66 -5.81 9.16
CA LEU A 117 1.44 -4.52 9.81
C LEU A 117 0.86 -4.71 11.21
N ASN A 118 -0.10 -5.62 11.38
CA ASN A 118 -0.68 -5.90 12.69
C ASN A 118 0.31 -6.55 13.66
N SER A 119 1.20 -7.43 13.20
CA SER A 119 2.24 -8.02 14.05
C SER A 119 3.28 -7.00 14.47
N GLU A 120 3.76 -6.15 13.56
CA GLU A 120 4.72 -5.08 13.87
C GLU A 120 4.09 -4.00 14.75
N TYR A 121 2.79 -3.71 14.58
CA TYR A 121 2.10 -2.78 15.47
C TYR A 121 1.75 -3.41 16.83
N LEU A 122 1.77 -4.75 16.93
CA LEU A 122 1.56 -5.51 18.18
C LEU A 122 2.81 -5.54 19.06
N SER A 123 4.02 -5.55 18.48
CA SER A 123 5.26 -5.48 19.26
C SER A 123 5.39 -4.15 20.00
N GLY A 124 4.93 -3.05 19.39
CA GLY A 124 4.76 -1.77 20.07
C GLY A 124 4.61 -0.60 19.10
N ALA A 125 3.69 0.33 19.38
CA ALA A 125 3.46 1.48 18.52
C ALA A 125 4.68 2.40 18.40
N ASP A 126 5.45 2.56 19.48
CA ASP A 126 6.66 3.40 19.50
C ASP A 126 7.80 2.76 18.70
N GLU A 127 8.04 1.45 18.88
CA GLU A 127 9.03 0.69 18.10
C GLU A 127 8.67 0.68 16.61
N PHE A 128 7.39 0.55 16.29
CA PHE A 128 6.88 0.66 14.93
C PHE A 128 7.18 2.03 14.31
N ILE A 129 6.93 3.13 15.04
CA ILE A 129 7.25 4.48 14.58
C ILE A 129 8.76 4.64 14.35
N GLU A 130 9.59 4.16 15.26
CA GLU A 130 11.05 4.26 15.10
C GLU A 130 11.56 3.44 13.92
N THR A 131 10.98 2.26 13.68
CA THR A 131 11.28 1.44 12.50
C THR A 131 10.94 2.18 11.21
N LEU A 132 9.77 2.81 11.14
CA LEU A 132 9.39 3.65 10.00
C LEU A 132 10.33 4.84 9.82
N ARG A 133 10.73 5.50 10.91
CA ARG A 133 11.68 6.62 10.86
C ARG A 133 13.02 6.20 10.29
N ILE A 134 13.58 5.08 10.76
CA ILE A 134 14.85 4.55 10.27
C ILE A 134 14.75 4.23 8.77
N LYS A 135 13.68 3.55 8.33
CA LYS A 135 13.46 3.25 6.91
C LYS A 135 13.37 4.52 6.05
N ILE A 136 12.65 5.54 6.50
CA ILE A 136 12.56 6.84 5.80
C ILE A 136 13.93 7.52 5.74
N LEU A 137 14.70 7.48 6.83
CA LEU A 137 16.05 8.04 6.85
C LEU A 137 16.96 7.32 5.86
N ASP A 138 16.88 5.99 5.76
CA ASP A 138 17.71 5.23 4.83
C ASP A 138 17.30 5.45 3.36
N LEU A 139 16.00 5.61 3.07
CA LEU A 139 15.54 6.05 1.75
C LEU A 139 16.02 7.45 1.38
N ASN A 140 16.08 8.36 2.36
CA ASN A 140 16.57 9.74 2.14
C ASN A 140 18.09 9.85 2.09
N LYS A 141 18.83 8.87 2.60
CA LYS A 141 20.29 8.74 2.39
C LYS A 141 20.64 8.18 1.02
N ASP A 142 19.64 7.90 0.18
CA ASP A 142 19.88 7.53 -1.20
C ASP A 142 20.37 8.76 -1.99
N ASP A 143 21.67 9.02 -1.86
CA ASP A 143 22.42 10.03 -2.59
C ASP A 143 22.22 9.92 -4.10
N ARG A 144 21.72 8.79 -4.63
CA ARG A 144 21.45 8.65 -6.06
C ARG A 144 20.35 9.60 -6.52
N ILE A 145 19.29 9.85 -5.76
CA ILE A 145 18.25 10.82 -6.18
C ILE A 145 18.81 12.24 -6.11
N ILE A 146 19.49 12.58 -5.02
CA ILE A 146 20.13 13.89 -4.85
C ILE A 146 21.20 14.14 -5.92
N ASN A 147 22.01 13.13 -6.25
CA ASN A 147 23.05 13.23 -7.27
C ASN A 147 22.45 13.27 -8.67
N LYS A 148 21.35 12.55 -8.94
CA LYS A 148 20.67 12.63 -10.24
C LYS A 148 19.95 13.96 -10.44
N LEU A 149 19.41 14.55 -9.38
CA LEU A 149 18.86 15.91 -9.43
C LEU A 149 19.96 16.95 -9.70
N LYS A 150 21.12 16.81 -9.05
CA LYS A 150 22.32 17.61 -9.34
C LYS A 150 22.84 17.40 -10.78
N GLU A 151 22.80 16.18 -11.31
CA GLU A 151 23.17 15.87 -12.71
C GLU A 151 22.16 16.45 -13.72
N LEU A 152 20.91 16.66 -13.30
CA LEU A 152 19.83 17.24 -14.12
C LEU A 152 19.72 18.77 -13.99
N ASP A 153 20.60 19.41 -13.21
CA ASP A 153 20.64 20.86 -12.95
C ASP A 153 19.31 21.42 -12.40
N LEU A 154 18.67 20.66 -11.50
CA LEU A 154 17.44 21.01 -10.76
C LEU A 154 17.72 21.26 -9.27
#